data_AF-A0A538GXN8-F1
#
_entry.id   AF-A0A538GXN8-F1
#
_cell.length_a   1.000
_cell.length_b   1.000
_cell.length_c   1.000
_cell.angle_alpha   90.00
_cell.angle_beta   90.00
_cell.angle_gamma   90.00
#
_symmetry.space_group_name_H-M   'P 1'
#
loop_
_entity.id
_entity.type
_entity.pdbx_description
1 polymer ?
#
loop_
_entity_poly.entity_id
_entity_poly.type
_entity_poly.pdbx_seq_one_letter_code
_entity_poly.pdbx_strand_id
1 'polypeptide(L)'
;GAAALGLGKIGGAAVARAQARTAADAAALAGAADGEQAARAMASANGARLVAYAEEGNDTQVAVVLGRARASARARRESGRRWSSSAPGALAARRSDGLAPAMLAALARAEQLLGRPVPISSGYRSPGEQASLWARRASNPYPVAPPGTSMHELGLAVDVPLSFVPTLVTIAPEVGLCHPYPDTDPVHFEVCGHR
;
A
#
# COMPACT_ATOMS: atom_id res chain seq x y z
N GLY A 1 -25.54 -15.63 -35.97
CA GLY A 1 -24.53 -15.06 -35.06
C GLY A 1 -25.21 -14.41 -33.88
N ALA A 2 -25.24 -15.07 -32.72
CA ALA A 2 -25.90 -14.56 -31.50
C ALA A 2 -25.14 -14.90 -30.20
N ALA A 3 -23.85 -15.24 -30.26
CA ALA A 3 -23.09 -15.70 -29.09
C ALA A 3 -22.18 -14.63 -28.45
N ALA A 4 -22.00 -13.45 -29.06
CA ALA A 4 -21.01 -12.46 -28.60
C ALA A 4 -21.54 -11.38 -27.63
N LEU A 5 -22.86 -11.25 -27.44
CA LEU A 5 -23.45 -10.14 -26.66
C LEU A 5 -23.75 -10.50 -25.18
N GLY A 6 -23.59 -11.76 -24.78
CA GLY A 6 -23.90 -12.23 -23.42
C GLY A 6 -22.78 -12.07 -22.39
N LEU A 7 -21.51 -12.11 -22.82
CA LEU A 7 -20.35 -12.16 -21.90
C LEU A 7 -20.01 -10.80 -21.27
N GLY A 8 -20.28 -9.69 -21.95
CA GLY A 8 -19.94 -8.34 -21.44
C GLY A 8 -20.77 -7.89 -20.23
N LYS A 9 -22.06 -8.25 -20.18
CA LYS A 9 -22.95 -7.86 -19.06
C LYS A 9 -22.68 -8.65 -17.79
N ILE A 10 -22.28 -9.93 -17.91
CA ILE A 10 -21.94 -10.78 -16.77
C ILE A 10 -20.57 -10.37 -16.20
N GLY A 11 -19.58 -10.07 -17.07
CA GLY A 11 -18.27 -9.56 -16.65
C GLY A 11 -18.37 -8.23 -15.91
N GLY A 12 -19.13 -7.26 -16.45
CA GLY A 12 -19.32 -5.96 -15.80
C GLY A 12 -20.01 -6.04 -14.43
N ALA A 13 -20.99 -6.94 -14.27
CA ALA A 13 -21.67 -7.14 -12.99
C ALA A 13 -20.76 -7.80 -11.94
N ALA A 14 -19.91 -8.76 -12.35
CA ALA A 14 -18.94 -9.40 -11.46
C ALA A 14 -17.85 -8.42 -11.02
N VAL A 15 -17.32 -7.60 -11.95
CA VAL A 15 -16.33 -6.55 -11.65
C VAL A 15 -16.92 -5.49 -10.73
N ALA A 16 -18.14 -4.99 -11.00
CA ALA A 16 -18.80 -4.01 -10.13
C ALA A 16 -19.04 -4.55 -8.72
N ARG A 17 -19.36 -5.85 -8.58
CA ARG A 17 -19.54 -6.49 -7.28
C ARG A 17 -18.21 -6.66 -6.53
N ALA A 18 -17.13 -6.98 -7.24
CA ALA A 18 -15.80 -7.06 -6.66
C ALA A 18 -15.33 -5.69 -6.15
N GLN A 19 -15.47 -4.65 -6.97
CA GLN A 19 -15.14 -3.27 -6.58
C GLN A 19 -15.99 -2.78 -5.40
N ALA A 20 -17.30 -3.08 -5.39
CA ALA A 20 -18.16 -2.74 -4.26
C ALA A 20 -17.71 -3.43 -2.95
N ARG A 21 -17.24 -4.68 -3.02
CA ARG A 21 -16.69 -5.39 -1.86
C ARG A 21 -15.40 -4.75 -1.37
N THR A 22 -14.46 -4.46 -2.26
CA THR A 22 -13.23 -3.74 -1.91
C THR A 22 -13.52 -2.41 -1.21
N ALA A 23 -14.48 -1.64 -1.73
CA ALA A 23 -14.90 -0.39 -1.11
C ALA A 23 -15.55 -0.58 0.27
N ALA A 24 -16.35 -1.65 0.45
CA ALA A 24 -16.95 -1.99 1.73
C ALA A 24 -15.88 -2.38 2.76
N ASP A 25 -14.91 -3.22 2.38
CA ASP A 25 -13.84 -3.69 3.27
C ASP A 25 -12.95 -2.52 3.72
N ALA A 26 -12.56 -1.64 2.79
CA ALA A 26 -11.79 -0.43 3.11
C ALA A 26 -12.56 0.52 4.04
N ALA A 27 -13.86 0.72 3.80
CA ALA A 27 -14.71 1.53 4.65
C ALA A 27 -14.91 0.91 6.04
N ALA A 28 -15.02 -0.42 6.15
CA ALA A 28 -15.17 -1.11 7.43
C ALA A 28 -13.91 -0.95 8.28
N LEU A 29 -12.73 -1.14 7.69
CA LEU A 29 -11.45 -1.01 8.37
C LEU A 29 -11.22 0.42 8.88
N ALA A 30 -11.46 1.42 8.04
CA ALA A 30 -11.33 2.82 8.45
C ALA A 30 -12.37 3.20 9.52
N GLY A 31 -13.59 2.66 9.42
CA GLY A 31 -14.61 2.81 10.45
C GLY A 31 -14.21 2.21 11.79
N ALA A 32 -13.60 1.03 11.78
CA ALA A 32 -13.10 0.39 12.99
C ALA A 32 -11.96 1.22 13.63
N ALA A 33 -11.07 1.80 12.84
CA ALA A 33 -9.97 2.62 13.35
C ALA A 33 -10.47 3.98 13.89
N ASP A 34 -11.13 4.76 13.05
CA ASP A 34 -11.33 6.20 13.23
C ASP A 34 -12.81 6.63 13.17
N GLY A 35 -13.74 5.67 13.12
CA GLY A 35 -15.19 5.92 13.18
C GLY A 35 -15.87 6.24 11.84
N GLU A 36 -17.16 6.56 11.88
CA GLU A 36 -18.02 6.68 10.68
C GLU A 36 -17.49 7.64 9.62
N GLN A 37 -16.90 8.78 10.02
CA GLN A 37 -16.40 9.78 9.07
C GLN A 37 -15.25 9.22 8.22
N ALA A 38 -14.36 8.43 8.83
CA ALA A 38 -13.28 7.75 8.12
C ALA A 38 -13.80 6.65 7.20
N ALA A 39 -14.79 5.87 7.64
CA ALA A 39 -15.49 4.90 6.78
C ALA A 39 -16.10 5.57 5.54
N ARG A 40 -16.73 6.74 5.72
CA ARG A 40 -17.36 7.49 4.64
C ARG A 40 -16.35 8.08 3.65
N ALA A 41 -15.23 8.61 4.16
CA ALA A 41 -14.14 9.09 3.33
C ALA A 41 -13.55 7.96 2.48
N MET A 42 -13.29 6.80 3.09
CA MET A 42 -12.75 5.64 2.38
C MET A 42 -13.71 5.02 1.37
N ALA A 43 -15.01 4.95 1.67
CA ALA A 43 -16.01 4.54 0.69
C ALA A 43 -15.97 5.47 -0.55
N SER A 44 -15.95 6.79 -0.31
CA SER A 44 -15.96 7.80 -1.39
C SER A 44 -14.69 7.77 -2.22
N ALA A 45 -13.52 7.56 -1.60
CA ALA A 45 -12.24 7.39 -2.30
C ALA A 45 -12.25 6.15 -3.22
N ASN A 46 -13.03 5.13 -2.87
CA ASN A 46 -13.24 3.93 -3.70
C ASN A 46 -14.45 4.05 -4.65
N GLY A 47 -14.97 5.26 -4.85
CA GLY A 47 -16.11 5.54 -5.73
C GLY A 47 -17.46 5.05 -5.20
N ALA A 48 -17.52 4.51 -3.99
CA ALA A 48 -18.73 4.00 -3.38
C ALA A 48 -19.31 4.99 -2.37
N ARG A 49 -20.62 4.90 -2.13
CA ARG A 49 -21.30 5.71 -1.10
C ARG A 49 -21.64 4.85 0.09
N LEU A 50 -21.22 5.26 1.29
CA LEU A 50 -21.64 4.65 2.55
C LEU A 50 -23.15 4.88 2.75
N VAL A 51 -23.90 3.80 2.96
CA VAL A 51 -25.37 3.83 3.14
C VAL A 51 -25.82 3.27 4.49
N ALA A 52 -24.97 2.51 5.17
CA ALA A 52 -25.19 2.08 6.54
C ALA A 52 -23.86 1.97 7.28
N TYR A 53 -23.88 2.35 8.56
CA TYR A 53 -22.78 2.24 9.50
C TYR A 53 -23.34 1.79 10.85
N ALA A 54 -22.75 0.77 11.45
CA ALA A 54 -23.11 0.29 12.77
C ALA A 54 -21.85 -0.11 13.54
N GLU A 55 -21.78 0.29 14.81
CA GLU A 55 -20.77 -0.20 15.75
C GLU A 55 -21.45 -1.14 16.76
N GLU A 56 -21.04 -2.40 16.74
CA GLU A 56 -21.48 -3.44 17.66
C GLU A 56 -20.30 -3.88 18.52
N GLY A 57 -20.12 -3.22 19.67
CA GLY A 57 -19.01 -3.48 20.58
C GLY A 57 -17.66 -3.14 19.92
N ASN A 58 -16.85 -4.15 19.64
CA ASN A 58 -15.59 -3.97 18.91
C ASN A 58 -15.75 -4.16 17.40
N ASP A 59 -16.93 -4.51 16.87
CA ASP A 59 -17.09 -4.76 15.45
C ASP A 59 -17.78 -3.56 14.77
N THR A 60 -17.16 -3.01 13.74
CA THR A 60 -17.74 -2.01 12.83
C THR A 60 -18.27 -2.70 11.59
N GLN A 61 -19.56 -2.55 11.31
CA GLN A 61 -20.21 -3.04 10.10
C GLN A 61 -20.63 -1.87 9.22
N VAL A 62 -20.32 -1.99 7.93
CA VAL A 62 -20.65 -0.97 6.93
C VAL A 62 -21.39 -1.59 5.75
N ALA A 63 -22.23 -0.79 5.11
CA ALA A 63 -22.75 -1.11 3.79
C ALA A 63 -22.51 0.06 2.85
N VAL A 64 -22.02 -0.25 1.65
CA VAL A 64 -21.74 0.73 0.59
C VAL A 64 -22.48 0.38 -0.70
N VAL A 65 -22.68 1.39 -1.53
CA VAL A 65 -23.25 1.25 -2.88
C VAL A 65 -22.29 1.84 -3.90
N LEU A 66 -21.91 1.06 -4.92
CA LEU A 66 -21.12 1.46 -6.08
C LEU A 66 -21.95 1.24 -7.34
N GLY A 67 -22.46 2.32 -7.95
CA GLY A 67 -23.41 2.24 -9.06
C GLY A 67 -24.68 1.47 -8.66
N ARG A 68 -24.89 0.28 -9.24
CA ARG A 68 -26.01 -0.63 -8.90
C ARG A 68 -25.61 -1.75 -7.92
N ALA A 69 -24.33 -1.88 -7.58
CA ALA A 69 -23.85 -2.93 -6.70
C ALA A 69 -23.86 -2.47 -5.25
N ARG A 70 -24.46 -3.28 -4.36
CA ARG A 70 -24.41 -3.09 -2.90
C ARG A 70 -23.53 -4.15 -2.28
N ALA A 71 -22.68 -3.75 -1.35
CA ALA A 71 -21.83 -4.66 -0.58
C ALA A 71 -21.79 -4.22 0.88
N SER A 72 -21.56 -5.18 1.77
CA SER A 72 -21.39 -4.96 3.19
C SER A 72 -20.15 -5.67 3.68
N ALA A 73 -19.47 -5.07 4.65
CA ALA A 73 -18.28 -5.60 5.27
C ALA A 73 -18.30 -5.33 6.77
N ARG A 74 -17.55 -6.13 7.53
CA ARG A 74 -17.38 -5.99 8.97
C ARG A 74 -15.89 -6.02 9.30
N ALA A 75 -15.44 -5.10 10.15
CA ALA A 75 -14.08 -5.04 10.67
C ALA A 75 -14.12 -4.92 12.19
N ARG A 76 -13.10 -5.43 12.88
CA ARG A 76 -13.00 -5.35 14.34
C ARG A 76 -12.02 -4.26 14.76
N ARG A 77 -12.48 -3.31 15.58
CA ARG A 77 -11.67 -2.36 16.35
C ARG A 77 -10.80 -3.17 17.33
N GLU A 78 -9.50 -3.25 17.07
CA GLU A 78 -8.55 -3.86 18.00
C GLU A 78 -8.39 -2.93 19.21
N SER A 79 -9.22 -3.18 20.22
CA SER A 79 -9.16 -2.47 21.50
C SER A 79 -7.84 -2.77 22.22
N GLY A 80 -6.89 -1.84 22.15
CA GLY A 80 -6.07 -1.41 23.29
C GLY A 80 -5.30 -2.47 24.08
N ARG A 81 -4.68 -3.46 23.44
CA ARG A 81 -3.59 -4.22 24.06
C ARG A 81 -2.27 -3.82 23.42
N ARG A 82 -1.39 -3.24 24.23
CA ARG A 82 0.04 -3.00 23.96
C ARG A 82 0.56 -4.04 22.97
N TRP A 83 0.79 -3.60 21.74
CA TRP A 83 1.12 -4.46 20.61
C TRP A 83 2.48 -5.11 20.85
N SER A 84 2.49 -6.31 21.41
CA SER A 84 3.59 -7.24 21.17
C SER A 84 3.48 -7.64 19.69
N SER A 85 4.29 -7.00 18.86
CA SER A 85 4.44 -7.31 17.44
C SER A 85 4.96 -8.73 17.26
N SER A 86 4.03 -9.67 17.10
CA SER A 86 4.31 -11.07 16.76
C SER A 86 3.24 -11.66 15.83
N ALA A 87 2.63 -10.86 14.95
CA ALA A 87 1.80 -11.36 13.85
C ALA A 87 2.51 -11.06 12.51
N PRO A 88 3.07 -12.07 11.82
CA PRO A 88 3.87 -11.87 10.60
C PRO A 88 3.14 -11.12 9.47
N GLY A 89 1.80 -11.27 9.37
CA GLY A 89 1.01 -10.74 8.25
C GLY A 89 0.69 -9.24 8.31
N ALA A 90 0.43 -8.68 9.50
CA ALA A 90 0.04 -7.28 9.65
C ALA A 90 1.22 -6.32 9.43
N LEU A 91 2.43 -6.73 9.83
CA LEU A 91 3.66 -5.97 9.58
C LEU A 91 4.08 -6.05 8.10
N ALA A 92 3.77 -7.15 7.41
CA ALA A 92 4.00 -7.27 5.98
C ALA A 92 3.07 -6.32 5.20
N ALA A 93 1.76 -6.33 5.49
CA ALA A 93 0.79 -5.47 4.81
C ALA A 93 1.13 -3.96 4.91
N ARG A 94 1.46 -3.45 6.11
CA ARG A 94 1.87 -2.04 6.29
C ARG A 94 3.20 -1.69 5.61
N ARG A 95 4.09 -2.67 5.44
CA ARG A 95 5.35 -2.50 4.68
C ARG A 95 5.11 -2.53 3.16
N SER A 96 3.99 -3.08 2.72
CA SER A 96 3.63 -3.26 1.32
C SER A 96 2.72 -2.17 0.76
N ASP A 97 2.12 -1.31 1.59
CA ASP A 97 1.17 -0.28 1.15
C ASP A 97 1.81 0.65 0.11
N GLY A 98 1.22 0.64 -1.10
CA GLY A 98 1.65 1.47 -2.23
C GLY A 98 2.89 0.98 -2.99
N LEU A 99 3.57 -0.09 -2.55
CA LEU A 99 4.71 -0.64 -3.28
C LEU A 99 4.24 -1.37 -4.56
N ALA A 100 5.01 -1.22 -5.63
CA ALA A 100 4.76 -1.91 -6.88
C ALA A 100 4.96 -3.43 -6.73
N PRO A 101 4.26 -4.26 -7.52
CA PRO A 101 4.43 -5.71 -7.47
C PRO A 101 5.87 -6.18 -7.67
N ALA A 102 6.64 -5.49 -8.53
CA ALA A 102 8.06 -5.81 -8.75
C ALA A 102 8.91 -5.59 -7.48
N MET A 103 8.68 -4.50 -6.76
CA MET A 103 9.36 -4.23 -5.49
C MET A 103 8.96 -5.25 -4.41
N LEU A 104 7.67 -5.61 -4.33
CA LEU A 104 7.20 -6.64 -3.41
C LEU A 104 7.85 -8.00 -3.69
N ALA A 105 7.98 -8.38 -4.95
CA ALA A 105 8.66 -9.62 -5.34
C ALA A 105 10.15 -9.62 -4.98
N ALA A 106 10.83 -8.49 -5.21
CA ALA A 106 12.23 -8.31 -4.85
C ALA A 106 12.44 -8.42 -3.33
N LEU A 107 11.61 -7.74 -2.54
CA LEU A 107 11.64 -7.82 -1.09
C LEU A 107 11.36 -9.24 -0.61
N ALA A 108 10.32 -9.91 -1.11
CA ALA A 108 10.01 -11.28 -0.71
C ALA A 108 11.17 -12.25 -0.99
N ARG A 109 11.87 -12.10 -2.12
CA ARG A 109 13.06 -12.89 -2.44
C ARG A 109 14.23 -12.55 -1.51
N ALA A 110 14.42 -11.28 -1.18
CA ALA A 110 15.42 -10.87 -0.20
C ALA A 110 15.14 -11.46 1.19
N GLU A 111 13.88 -11.47 1.64
CA GLU A 111 13.50 -12.08 2.91
C GLU A 111 13.79 -13.60 2.95
N GLN A 112 13.56 -14.30 1.82
CA GLN A 112 13.90 -15.71 1.68
C GLN A 112 15.41 -15.96 1.79
N LEU A 113 16.24 -15.14 1.14
CA LEU A 113 17.70 -15.29 1.17
C LEU A 113 18.30 -14.91 2.53
N LEU A 114 17.76 -13.88 3.19
CA LEU A 114 18.28 -13.40 4.48
C LEU A 114 17.71 -14.16 5.69
N GLY A 115 16.66 -14.97 5.47
CA GLY A 115 15.91 -15.63 6.55
C GLY A 115 15.21 -14.66 7.50
N ARG A 116 15.10 -13.37 7.12
CA ARG A 116 14.47 -12.32 7.92
C ARG A 116 13.94 -11.19 7.06
N PRO A 117 12.96 -10.43 7.56
CA PRO A 117 12.40 -9.29 6.83
C PRO A 117 13.41 -8.17 6.52
N VAL A 118 13.26 -7.51 5.37
CA VAL A 118 13.99 -6.27 5.07
C VAL A 118 13.36 -5.12 5.85
N PRO A 119 14.11 -4.41 6.72
CA PRO A 119 13.61 -3.25 7.43
C PRO A 119 13.51 -2.05 6.49
N ILE A 120 12.30 -1.55 6.26
CA ILE A 120 12.02 -0.40 5.39
C ILE A 120 11.81 0.84 6.27
N SER A 121 12.56 1.91 6.03
CA SER A 121 12.37 3.23 6.66
C SER A 121 11.45 4.12 5.83
N SER A 122 11.48 4.01 4.50
CA SER A 122 10.55 4.68 3.57
C SER A 122 10.25 3.78 2.37
N GLY A 123 9.02 3.80 1.88
CA GLY A 123 8.57 3.01 0.73
C GLY A 123 7.84 3.90 -0.27
N TYR A 124 6.60 3.57 -0.62
CA TYR A 124 5.80 4.43 -1.49
C TYR A 124 5.62 5.85 -0.90
N ARG A 125 5.64 6.85 -1.79
CA ARG A 125 5.38 8.24 -1.47
C ARG A 125 4.49 8.84 -2.53
N SER A 126 3.35 9.40 -2.16
CA SER A 126 2.46 10.03 -3.15
C SER A 126 3.11 11.25 -3.83
N PRO A 127 2.62 11.65 -5.02
CA PRO A 127 3.11 12.85 -5.68
C PRO A 127 2.99 14.13 -4.84
N GLY A 128 1.94 14.26 -4.04
CA GLY A 128 1.76 15.41 -3.12
C GLY A 128 2.79 15.43 -1.99
N GLU A 129 3.13 14.26 -1.43
CA GLU A 129 4.19 14.14 -0.43
C GLU A 129 5.57 14.40 -1.03
N GLN A 130 5.82 13.91 -2.26
CA GLN A 130 7.06 14.21 -2.97
C GLN A 130 7.18 15.71 -3.28
N ALA A 131 6.11 16.38 -3.71
CA ALA A 131 6.08 17.83 -3.90
C ALA A 131 6.39 18.59 -2.61
N SER A 132 5.81 18.15 -1.50
CA SER A 132 6.08 18.72 -0.17
C SER A 132 7.53 18.50 0.27
N LEU A 133 8.10 17.32 0.00
CA LEU A 133 9.52 17.01 0.27
C LEU A 133 10.45 17.85 -0.60
N TRP A 134 10.16 17.97 -1.90
CA TRP A 134 10.92 18.78 -2.83
C TRP A 134 10.93 20.25 -2.45
N ALA A 135 9.79 20.80 -2.00
CA ALA A 135 9.70 22.19 -1.54
C ALA A 135 10.65 22.49 -0.35
N ARG A 136 10.86 21.51 0.54
CA ARG A 136 11.76 21.61 1.71
C ARG A 136 13.11 20.92 1.52
N ARG A 137 13.50 20.59 0.28
CA ARG A 137 14.71 19.79 0.00
C ARG A 137 16.01 20.38 0.53
N ALA A 138 16.08 21.70 0.71
CA ALA A 138 17.26 22.38 1.26
C ALA A 138 17.61 21.94 2.69
N SER A 139 16.65 21.40 3.44
CA SER A 139 16.87 20.85 4.77
C SER A 139 17.00 19.32 4.79
N ASN A 140 16.98 18.66 3.63
CA ASN A 140 17.12 17.21 3.54
C ASN A 140 18.62 16.85 3.43
N PRO A 141 19.16 15.96 4.28
CA PRO A 141 20.53 15.50 4.16
C PRO A 141 20.82 14.71 2.87
N TYR A 142 19.78 14.15 2.23
CA TYR A 142 19.89 13.37 1.00
C TYR A 142 19.28 14.11 -0.20
N PRO A 143 19.75 13.82 -1.43
CA PRO A 143 19.13 14.30 -2.66
C PRO A 143 17.63 13.99 -2.67
N VAL A 144 16.83 14.95 -3.13
CA VAL A 144 15.39 14.76 -3.31
C VAL A 144 15.12 14.84 -4.80
N ALA A 145 14.43 13.85 -5.38
CA ALA A 145 14.03 13.93 -6.78
C ALA A 145 12.91 14.99 -6.99
N PRO A 146 12.85 15.65 -8.15
CA PRO A 146 11.67 16.43 -8.54
C PRO A 146 10.37 15.59 -8.48
N PRO A 147 9.21 16.21 -8.23
CA PRO A 147 7.92 15.51 -8.28
C PRO A 147 7.65 14.96 -9.68
N GLY A 148 7.09 13.76 -9.76
CA GLY A 148 6.85 13.02 -11.00
C GLY A 148 8.06 12.25 -11.52
N THR A 149 9.23 12.37 -10.88
CA THR A 149 10.46 11.64 -11.27
C THR A 149 11.00 10.77 -10.14
N SER A 150 10.30 10.68 -9.00
CA SER A 150 10.73 9.86 -7.87
C SER A 150 10.25 8.42 -8.01
N MET A 151 11.16 7.46 -7.87
CA MET A 151 10.80 6.03 -7.88
C MET A 151 9.91 5.63 -6.70
N HIS A 152 9.91 6.41 -5.61
CA HIS A 152 8.96 6.24 -4.51
C HIS A 152 7.51 6.55 -4.93
N GLU A 153 7.30 7.46 -5.89
CA GLU A 153 5.96 7.75 -6.45
C GLU A 153 5.40 6.60 -7.28
N LEU A 154 6.28 5.72 -7.76
CA LEU A 154 5.90 4.51 -8.49
C LEU A 154 5.84 3.27 -7.59
N GLY A 155 6.18 3.40 -6.31
CA GLY A 155 6.34 2.26 -5.40
C GLY A 155 7.49 1.32 -5.80
N LEU A 156 8.44 1.81 -6.61
CA LEU A 156 9.59 1.06 -7.13
C LEU A 156 10.89 1.38 -6.38
N ALA A 157 10.82 2.15 -5.29
CA ALA A 157 11.95 2.42 -4.40
C ALA A 157 11.61 2.19 -2.93
N VAL A 158 12.64 1.82 -2.18
CA VAL A 158 12.63 1.70 -0.72
C VAL A 158 13.90 2.30 -0.16
N ASP A 159 13.77 2.94 1.00
CA ASP A 159 14.89 3.32 1.84
C ASP A 159 15.00 2.33 2.99
N VAL A 160 16.21 1.94 3.35
CA VAL A 160 16.50 1.06 4.49
C VAL A 160 17.37 1.78 5.53
N PRO A 161 17.38 1.35 6.80
CA PRO A 161 18.32 1.89 7.78
C PRO A 161 19.77 1.73 7.30
N LEU A 162 20.62 2.75 7.53
CA LEU A 162 22.05 2.71 7.19
C LEU A 162 22.76 1.44 7.69
N SER A 163 22.39 0.95 8.88
CA SER A 163 22.94 -0.27 9.48
C SER A 163 22.61 -1.55 8.70
N PHE A 164 21.60 -1.52 7.84
CA PHE A 164 21.16 -2.65 7.02
C PHE A 164 21.71 -2.61 5.58
N VAL A 165 22.22 -1.45 5.14
CA VAL A 165 22.75 -1.26 3.78
C VAL A 165 23.80 -2.32 3.40
N PRO A 166 24.83 -2.62 4.23
CA PRO A 166 25.83 -3.62 3.86
C PRO A 166 25.23 -5.01 3.63
N THR A 167 24.17 -5.37 4.35
CA THR A 167 23.47 -6.65 4.21
C THR A 167 22.63 -6.70 2.94
N LEU A 168 21.95 -5.61 2.58
CA LEU A 168 21.10 -5.62 1.38
C LEU A 168 21.93 -5.54 0.10
N VAL A 169 23.04 -4.79 0.10
CA VAL A 169 23.93 -4.65 -1.07
C VAL A 169 24.46 -5.99 -1.56
N THR A 170 24.76 -6.94 -0.66
CA THR A 170 25.33 -8.24 -1.05
C THR A 170 24.38 -9.09 -1.88
N ILE A 171 23.06 -8.92 -1.70
CA ILE A 171 22.04 -9.70 -2.40
C ILE A 171 21.21 -8.88 -3.39
N ALA A 172 21.36 -7.55 -3.41
CA ALA A 172 20.53 -6.65 -4.21
C ALA A 172 20.44 -7.07 -5.69
N PRO A 173 21.55 -7.38 -6.40
CA PRO A 173 21.48 -7.83 -7.79
C PRO A 173 20.71 -9.14 -7.97
N GLU A 174 20.82 -10.07 -7.02
CA GLU A 174 20.16 -11.39 -7.06
C GLU A 174 18.64 -11.31 -6.88
N VAL A 175 18.16 -10.20 -6.31
CA VAL A 175 16.74 -9.96 -6.04
C VAL A 175 16.14 -8.89 -6.96
N GLY A 176 16.91 -8.37 -7.92
CA GLY A 176 16.44 -7.37 -8.89
C GLY A 176 16.43 -5.94 -8.35
N LEU A 177 17.18 -5.66 -7.28
CA LEU A 177 17.37 -4.32 -6.73
C LEU A 177 18.71 -3.72 -7.15
N CYS A 178 18.69 -2.42 -7.39
CA CYS A 178 19.83 -1.60 -7.71
C CYS A 178 20.09 -0.63 -6.55
N HIS A 179 21.36 -0.30 -6.34
CA HIS A 179 21.81 0.69 -5.37
C HIS A 179 22.46 1.86 -6.13
N PRO A 180 21.66 2.78 -6.69
CA PRO A 180 22.11 3.71 -7.72
C PRO A 180 22.91 4.90 -7.19
N TYR A 181 22.81 5.20 -5.90
CA TYR A 181 23.39 6.39 -5.28
C TYR A 181 24.21 6.04 -4.02
N PRO A 182 25.17 5.12 -4.09
CA PRO A 182 25.84 4.59 -2.90
C PRO A 182 26.59 5.65 -2.08
N ASP A 183 27.03 6.74 -2.70
CA ASP A 183 27.80 7.80 -2.01
C ASP A 183 26.94 8.96 -1.51
N THR A 184 25.85 9.27 -2.23
CA THR A 184 25.02 10.47 -1.97
C THR A 184 23.68 10.14 -1.33
N ASP A 185 23.18 8.93 -1.50
CA ASP A 185 21.94 8.43 -0.91
C ASP A 185 22.05 6.91 -0.62
N PRO A 186 22.95 6.52 0.31
CA PRO A 186 23.32 5.12 0.56
C PRO A 186 22.17 4.24 1.09
N VAL A 187 21.08 4.86 1.53
CA VAL A 187 19.92 4.14 2.07
C VAL A 187 18.95 3.71 0.99
N HIS A 188 19.08 4.26 -0.22
CA HIS A 188 18.09 4.20 -1.29
C HIS A 188 18.31 3.03 -2.24
N PHE A 189 17.29 2.17 -2.37
CA PHE A 189 17.28 1.05 -3.30
C PHE A 189 16.07 1.14 -4.22
N GLU A 190 16.25 0.77 -5.48
CA GLU A 190 15.18 0.78 -6.49
C GLU A 190 15.16 -0.52 -7.29
N VAL A 191 14.02 -0.85 -7.92
CA VAL A 191 13.97 -1.94 -8.90
C VAL A 191 14.81 -1.56 -10.11
N CYS A 192 15.72 -2.44 -10.52
CA CYS A 192 16.60 -2.19 -11.66
C CYS A 192 15.82 -2.02 -12.98
N GLY A 193 16.34 -1.17 -13.88
CA GLY A 193 15.82 -1.04 -15.26
C GLY A 193 14.56 -0.17 -15.41
N HIS A 194 14.20 0.61 -14.39
CA HIS A 194 13.01 1.47 -14.37
C HIS A 194 13.32 2.98 -14.32
N ARG A 195 14.51 3.39 -14.79
CA ARG A 195 14.88 4.81 -15.01
C ARG A 195 14.76 5.22 -16.45
#